data_AF-A0A9N9NUQ1-F1
#
_entry.id   AF-A0A9N9NUQ1-F1
#
_cell.length_a   1.000
_cell.length_b   1.000
_cell.length_c   1.000
_cell.angle_alpha   90.00
_cell.angle_beta   90.00
_cell.angle_gamma   90.00
#
_symmetry.space_group_name_H-M   'P 1'
#
loop_
_entity.id
_entity.type
_entity.pdbx_description
1 polymer ?
#
loop_
_entity_poly.entity_id
_entity_poly.type
_entity_poly.pdbx_seq_one_letter_code
_entity_poly.pdbx_strand_id
1 'polypeptide(L)'
;YNSFNQSYPSNYENSTSNQNRVYTVRPVSIKHLLSSELRHPDGERILDGKPLEIVTFVARINDIPRTADSENIVVEDGSGSIQIPYPKNTATSKI
;
A
#
# COMPACT_ATOMS: atom_id res chain seq x y z
N TYR A 1 59.54 -4.68 -25.02
CA TYR A 1 58.76 -4.94 -23.79
C TYR A 1 57.33 -5.23 -24.19
N ASN A 2 56.90 -6.48 -24.08
CA ASN A 2 55.52 -6.91 -24.37
C ASN A 2 54.63 -6.56 -23.17
N SER A 3 53.58 -5.75 -23.38
CA SER A 3 52.52 -5.53 -22.39
C SER A 3 51.27 -6.30 -22.80
N PHE A 4 50.98 -7.35 -22.05
CA PHE A 4 49.78 -8.19 -22.20
C PHE A 4 48.53 -7.39 -21.79
N ASN A 5 47.56 -7.31 -22.71
CA ASN A 5 46.22 -6.80 -22.43
C ASN A 5 45.46 -7.88 -21.63
N GLN A 6 45.19 -7.64 -20.35
CA GLN A 6 44.29 -8.50 -19.57
C GLN A 6 42.86 -7.96 -19.68
N SER A 7 42.02 -8.70 -20.39
CA SER A 7 40.58 -8.49 -20.45
C SER A 7 39.94 -9.05 -19.18
N TYR A 8 39.29 -8.20 -18.39
CA TYR A 8 38.40 -8.66 -17.31
C TYR A 8 37.14 -9.29 -17.95
N PRO A 9 36.71 -10.50 -17.52
CA PRO A 9 35.45 -11.03 -17.97
C PRO A 9 34.30 -10.24 -17.32
N SER A 10 33.49 -9.62 -18.17
CA SER A 10 32.22 -9.01 -17.78
C SER A 10 31.23 -10.11 -17.40
N ASN A 11 31.04 -10.31 -16.10
CA ASN A 11 29.89 -11.05 -15.60
C ASN A 11 28.65 -10.16 -15.78
N TYR A 12 27.98 -10.30 -16.94
CA TYR A 12 26.55 -10.02 -16.99
C TYR A 12 25.85 -11.17 -16.27
N GLU A 13 25.95 -11.16 -14.93
CA GLU A 13 25.02 -11.91 -14.10
C GLU A 13 23.64 -11.33 -14.36
N ASN A 14 22.86 -12.07 -15.15
CA ASN A 14 21.45 -11.85 -15.30
C ASN A 14 20.81 -12.15 -13.94
N SER A 15 20.82 -11.14 -13.08
CA SER A 15 20.11 -11.14 -11.82
C SER A 15 18.63 -11.04 -12.15
N THR A 16 18.01 -12.15 -12.51
CA THR A 16 16.59 -12.40 -12.20
C THR A 16 16.49 -12.42 -10.69
N SER A 17 16.55 -11.23 -10.10
CA SER A 17 16.23 -11.02 -8.71
C SER A 17 14.76 -11.44 -8.57
N ASN A 18 14.56 -12.68 -8.12
CA ASN A 18 13.38 -13.04 -7.35
C ASN A 18 13.42 -12.14 -6.11
N GLN A 19 13.03 -10.88 -6.29
CA GLN A 19 12.80 -9.97 -5.19
C GLN A 19 11.59 -10.52 -4.48
N ASN A 20 11.87 -11.32 -3.46
CA ASN A 20 10.91 -11.73 -2.46
C ASN A 20 10.44 -10.44 -1.79
N ARG A 21 9.42 -9.79 -2.38
CA ARG A 21 8.85 -8.54 -1.87
C ARG A 21 8.21 -8.88 -0.54
N VAL A 22 8.91 -8.51 0.53
CA VAL A 22 8.40 -8.67 1.89
C VAL A 22 7.37 -7.58 2.12
N TYR A 23 6.10 -7.92 1.94
CA TYR A 23 5.01 -7.05 2.32
C TYR A 23 4.93 -6.95 3.84
N THR A 24 4.82 -5.72 4.35
CA THR A 24 4.64 -5.48 5.78
C THR A 24 3.26 -4.90 6.04
N VAL A 25 2.57 -5.40 7.07
CA VAL A 25 1.32 -4.81 7.55
C VAL A 25 1.68 -3.79 8.63
N ARG A 26 1.40 -2.51 8.38
CA ARG A 26 1.74 -1.43 9.31
C ARG A 26 0.50 -0.98 10.10
N PRO A 27 0.52 -1.04 11.44
CA PRO A 27 -0.50 -0.41 12.25
C PRO A 27 -0.35 1.12 12.19
N VAL A 28 -1.41 1.83 11.82
CA VAL A 28 -1.41 3.29 11.66
C VAL A 28 -2.71 3.91 12.18
N SER A 29 -2.75 5.24 12.28
CA SER A 29 -3.97 6.00 12.52
C SER A 29 -4.47 6.59 11.20
N ILE A 30 -5.73 7.03 11.17
CA ILE A 30 -6.30 7.72 10.02
C ILE A 30 -5.52 9.01 9.73
N LYS A 31 -5.08 9.75 10.75
CA LYS A 31 -4.26 10.95 10.56
C LYS A 31 -2.96 10.64 9.80
N HIS A 32 -2.30 9.52 10.10
CA HIS A 32 -1.10 9.11 9.37
C HIS A 32 -1.39 8.81 7.89
N LEU A 33 -2.55 8.20 7.59
CA LEU A 33 -2.98 8.00 6.22
C LEU A 33 -3.17 9.34 5.52
N LEU A 34 -3.89 10.28 6.15
CA LEU A 34 -4.18 11.59 5.59
C LEU A 34 -2.93 12.47 5.42
N SER A 35 -1.93 12.34 6.29
CA SER A 35 -0.68 13.11 6.23
C SER A 35 0.42 12.46 5.39
N SER A 36 0.23 11.23 4.93
CA SER A 36 1.25 10.54 4.13
C SER A 36 1.35 11.09 2.72
N GLU A 37 2.57 11.19 2.23
CA GLU A 37 2.90 11.85 0.96
C GLU A 37 2.86 10.84 -0.19
N LEU A 38 2.36 11.28 -1.35
CA LEU A 38 2.52 10.56 -2.61
C LEU A 38 3.76 11.12 -3.30
N ARG A 39 4.76 10.25 -3.53
CA ARG A 39 6.00 10.68 -4.20
C ARG A 39 5.75 11.09 -5.66
N HIS A 40 4.77 10.46 -6.31
CA HIS A 40 4.26 10.75 -7.66
C HIS A 40 2.77 10.37 -7.73
N PRO A 41 1.99 10.84 -8.72
CA PRO A 41 0.57 10.48 -8.86
C PRO A 41 0.32 8.96 -8.91
N ASP A 42 1.22 8.22 -9.55
CA ASP A 42 1.23 6.75 -9.61
C ASP A 42 2.29 6.13 -8.68
N GLY A 43 2.84 6.93 -7.78
CA GLY A 43 3.95 6.56 -6.91
C GLY A 43 3.50 5.90 -5.61
N GLU A 44 4.45 5.25 -4.93
CA GLU A 44 4.22 4.69 -3.61
C GLU A 44 3.88 5.79 -2.59
N ARG A 45 2.95 5.45 -1.70
CA ARG A 45 2.63 6.29 -0.55
C ARG A 45 3.67 6.08 0.53
N ILE A 46 4.26 7.16 1.03
CA ILE A 46 5.35 7.11 2.01
C ILE A 46 4.89 7.74 3.31
N LEU A 47 5.17 7.05 4.41
CA LEU A 47 4.99 7.54 5.77
C LEU A 47 6.28 7.28 6.56
N ASP A 48 6.89 8.36 7.04
CA ASP A 48 8.16 8.36 7.80
C ASP A 48 9.32 7.72 7.03
N GLY A 49 9.42 8.02 5.74
CA GLY A 49 10.47 7.48 4.85
C GLY A 49 10.31 5.99 4.50
N LYS A 50 9.19 5.36 4.87
CA LYS A 50 8.90 3.95 4.57
C LYS A 50 7.63 3.81 3.71
N PRO A 51 7.60 2.85 2.76
CA PRO A 51 6.41 2.54 1.99
C PRO A 51 5.22 2.17 2.87
N LEU A 52 4.03 2.57 2.43
CA LEU A 52 2.76 2.33 3.09
C LEU A 52 1.85 1.53 2.14
N GLU A 53 2.13 0.23 2.01
CA GLU A 53 1.43 -0.65 1.07
C GLU A 53 0.22 -1.35 1.71
N ILE A 54 0.42 -2.01 2.85
CA ILE A 54 -0.66 -2.68 3.60
C ILE A 54 -0.72 -2.06 5.00
N VAL A 55 -1.92 -1.62 5.37
CA VAL A 55 -2.16 -0.96 6.66
C VAL A 55 -3.23 -1.68 7.46
N THR A 56 -3.14 -1.54 8.78
CA THR A 56 -4.22 -1.89 9.70
C THR A 56 -4.44 -0.71 10.65
N PHE A 57 -5.70 -0.49 11.03
CA PHE A 57 -6.08 0.54 11.99
C PHE A 57 -7.39 0.13 12.65
N VAL A 58 -7.72 0.74 13.78
CA VAL A 58 -8.96 0.50 14.53
C VAL A 58 -9.76 1.79 14.51
N ALA A 59 -11.03 1.70 14.09
CA ALA A 59 -11.91 2.84 13.97
C ALA A 59 -13.36 2.44 14.28
N ARG A 60 -14.18 3.43 14.65
CA ARG A 60 -15.63 3.31 14.77
C ARG A 60 -16.27 3.58 13.41
N ILE A 61 -17.29 2.81 13.05
CA ILE A 61 -18.17 3.15 11.92
C ILE A 61 -19.08 4.31 12.35
N ASN A 62 -19.01 5.42 11.62
CA ASN A 62 -19.84 6.59 11.83
C ASN A 62 -21.06 6.61 10.91
N ASP A 63 -20.89 6.19 9.66
CA ASP A 63 -22.00 6.16 8.67
C ASP A 63 -21.79 5.07 7.61
N ILE A 64 -22.90 4.62 7.01
CA ILE A 64 -22.94 3.66 5.90
C ILE A 64 -23.91 4.21 4.84
N PRO A 65 -23.48 5.20 4.03
CA PRO A 65 -24.31 5.75 2.97
C PRO A 65 -24.68 4.68 1.95
N ARG A 66 -25.99 4.52 1.72
CA ARG A 66 -26.53 3.61 0.71
C ARG A 66 -26.60 4.33 -0.64
N THR A 67 -25.54 4.20 -1.44
CA THR A 67 -25.54 4.60 -2.84
C THR A 67 -25.75 3.39 -3.76
N ALA A 68 -26.36 3.61 -4.94
CA ALA A 68 -26.74 2.54 -5.87
C ALA A 68 -25.53 1.67 -6.29
N ASP A 69 -24.36 2.29 -6.48
CA ASP A 69 -23.21 1.66 -7.14
C ASP A 69 -22.02 1.33 -6.23
N SER A 70 -22.01 1.82 -4.98
CA SER A 70 -21.00 1.46 -4.00
C SER A 70 -21.58 1.54 -2.59
N GLU A 71 -21.21 0.59 -1.72
CA GLU A 71 -21.38 0.75 -0.29
C GLU A 71 -20.10 1.37 0.23
N ASN A 72 -20.14 2.65 0.55
CA ASN A 72 -19.01 3.28 1.22
C ASN A 72 -19.29 3.26 2.71
N ILE A 73 -18.26 2.99 3.51
CA ILE A 73 -18.33 3.15 4.96
C ILE A 73 -17.51 4.36 5.37
N VAL A 74 -18.07 5.19 6.24
CA VAL A 74 -17.36 6.31 6.86
C VAL A 74 -16.92 5.85 8.25
N VAL A 75 -15.61 5.92 8.50
CA VAL A 75 -15.00 5.47 9.76
C VAL A 75 -14.16 6.57 10.40
N GLU A 76 -14.13 6.61 11.73
CA GLU A 76 -13.38 7.59 12.53
C GLU A 76 -12.61 6.90 13.67
N ASP A 77 -11.36 7.30 13.92
CA ASP A 77 -10.50 6.75 14.98
C ASP A 77 -10.10 7.79 16.06
N GLY A 78 -10.75 8.97 16.05
CA GLY A 78 -10.43 10.11 16.92
C GLY A 78 -9.25 10.96 16.45
N SER A 79 -8.46 10.48 15.47
CA SER A 79 -7.40 11.25 14.81
C SER A 79 -7.83 11.80 13.45
N GLY A 80 -8.86 11.22 12.84
CA GLY A 80 -9.47 11.68 11.60
C GLY A 80 -10.64 10.78 11.18
N SER A 81 -11.24 11.11 10.03
CA SER A 81 -12.31 10.34 9.39
C SER A 81 -11.99 10.10 7.92
N ILE A 82 -12.26 8.89 7.43
CA ILE A 82 -12.09 8.52 6.01
C ILE A 82 -13.28 7.71 5.50
N GLN A 83 -13.48 7.76 4.19
CA GLN A 83 -14.44 6.95 3.46
C GLN A 83 -13.73 5.77 2.80
N ILE A 84 -14.24 4.56 3.02
CA ILE A 84 -13.67 3.31 2.51
C ILE A 84 -14.71 2.63 1.62
N PRO A 85 -14.38 2.32 0.36
CA PRO A 85 -15.21 1.48 -0.48
C PRO A 85 -15.30 0.07 0.12
N TYR A 86 -16.52 -0.37 0.43
CA TYR A 86 -16.82 -1.74 0.80
C TYR A 86 -17.45 -2.44 -0.42
N PRO A 87 -16.81 -3.49 -0.97
CA PRO A 87 -17.38 -4.20 -2.10
C PRO A 87 -18.69 -4.88 -1.68
N LYS A 88 -19.75 -4.69 -2.47
CA LYS A 88 -20.99 -5.48 -2.34
C LYS A 88 -20.64 -6.94 -2.63
N ASN A 89 -20.42 -7.73 -1.59
CA ASN A 89 -20.35 -9.17 -1.74
C ASN A 89 -21.78 -9.68 -1.97
N THR A 90 -22.05 -10.22 -3.17
CA THR A 90 -23.28 -10.97 -3.45
C THR A 90 -23.25 -12.29 -2.67
N ALA A 91 -23.44 -12.23 -1.37
CA ALA A 91 -23.67 -13.39 -0.51
C ALA A 91 -24.68 -13.01 0.58
N THR A 92 -25.87 -12.57 0.15
CA THR A 92 -27.06 -12.68 0.98
C THR A 92 -27.35 -14.16 1.17
N SER A 93 -26.72 -14.79 2.16
CA SER A 93 -27.27 -16.01 2.73
C SER A 93 -28.52 -15.58 3.50
N LYS A 94 -29.68 -15.72 2.86
CA LYS A 94 -30.95 -15.64 3.56
C LYS A 94 -31.01 -16.84 4.51
N ILE A 95 -31.04 -16.55 5.81
CA ILE A 95 -31.56 -17.46 6.83
C ILE A 95 -33.09 -17.49 6.75
#